data_AF-A0A9X5XL59-F1
#
_entry.id   AF-A0A9X5XL59-F1
#
_cell.length_a   1.000
_cell.length_b   1.000
_cell.length_c   1.000
_cell.angle_alpha   90.00
_cell.angle_beta   90.00
_cell.angle_gamma   90.00
#
_symmetry.space_group_name_H-M   'P 1'
#
loop_
_entity.id
_entity.type
_entity.pdbx_description
1 polymer ?
#
loop_
_entity_poly.entity_id
_entity_poly.type
_entity_poly.pdbx_seq_one_letter_code
_entity_poly.pdbx_strand_id
1 'polypeptide(L)'
;MPLAVMRRAARETVSGLPREFWWLWTSTLVNRLGAFVATFMALYLTLDRGYSASYAGLVASLHGLGGVVSSLGAGVMTDRLGRRPTLLVAQTSTAASV
;
A
#
# COMPACT_ATOMS: atom_id res chain seq x y z
N MET A 1 2.58 30.92 -19.88
CA MET A 1 1.29 30.52 -19.27
C MET A 1 1.07 28.99 -19.10
N PRO A 2 2.04 28.14 -18.69
CA PRO A 2 1.75 26.71 -18.43
C PRO A 2 1.14 26.46 -17.04
N LEU A 3 1.55 27.25 -16.04
CA LEU A 3 1.16 27.07 -14.64
C LEU A 3 -0.34 27.32 -14.39
N ALA A 4 -0.96 28.23 -15.14
CA ALA A 4 -2.39 28.52 -15.04
C ALA A 4 -3.24 27.38 -15.61
N VAL A 5 -2.82 26.80 -16.73
CA VAL A 5 -3.45 25.62 -17.34
C VAL A 5 -3.29 24.41 -16.43
N MET A 6 -2.10 24.21 -15.87
CA MET A 6 -1.81 23.10 -14.96
C MET A 6 -2.58 23.22 -13.63
N ARG A 7 -2.70 24.43 -13.07
CA ARG A 7 -3.56 24.68 -11.89
C ARG A 7 -5.03 24.45 -12.17
N ARG A 8 -5.52 24.82 -13.36
CA ARG A 8 -6.92 24.63 -13.74
C ARG A 8 -7.24 23.16 -13.98
N ALA A 9 -6.37 22.44 -14.69
CA ALA A 9 -6.47 21.00 -14.91
C ALA A 9 -6.38 20.22 -13.58
N ALA A 10 -5.46 20.61 -12.68
CA ALA A 10 -5.40 20.04 -11.34
C ALA A 10 -6.72 20.30 -10.60
N ARG A 11 -7.20 21.55 -10.57
CA ARG A 11 -8.47 21.90 -9.90
C ARG A 11 -9.65 21.12 -10.47
N GLU A 12 -9.76 20.97 -11.79
CA GLU A 12 -10.81 20.16 -12.43
C GLU A 12 -10.70 18.67 -12.08
N THR A 13 -9.48 18.15 -11.95
CA THR A 13 -9.23 16.74 -11.57
C THR A 13 -9.65 16.44 -10.12
N VAL A 14 -9.52 17.40 -9.19
CA VAL A 14 -9.80 17.19 -7.76
C VAL A 14 -11.05 17.88 -7.20
N SER A 15 -11.68 18.80 -7.94
CA SER A 15 -12.81 19.61 -7.41
C SER A 15 -14.20 18.97 -7.48
N GLY A 16 -14.32 17.72 -7.95
CA GLY A 16 -15.61 17.01 -8.04
C GLY A 16 -15.74 15.77 -7.13
N LEU A 17 -14.73 15.47 -6.31
CA LEU A 17 -14.67 14.18 -5.60
C LEU A 17 -15.34 14.24 -4.21
N PRO A 18 -16.13 13.22 -3.82
CA PRO A 18 -16.75 13.12 -2.50
C PRO A 18 -15.73 13.15 -1.35
N ARG A 19 -16.15 13.53 -0.13
CA ARG A 19 -15.26 13.59 1.05
C ARG A 19 -14.68 12.22 1.41
N GLU A 20 -15.43 11.15 1.15
CA GLU A 20 -15.07 9.76 1.37
C GLU A 20 -13.85 9.36 0.51
N PHE A 21 -13.76 9.89 -0.71
CA PHE A 21 -12.61 9.66 -1.58
C PHE A 21 -11.33 10.17 -0.92
N TRP A 22 -11.36 11.36 -0.33
CA TRP A 22 -10.18 11.96 0.30
C TRP A 22 -9.70 11.18 1.52
N TRP A 23 -10.63 10.60 2.28
CA TRP A 23 -10.27 9.68 3.36
C TRP A 23 -9.61 8.41 2.85
N LEU A 24 -10.19 7.78 1.82
CA LEU A 24 -9.61 6.57 1.21
C LEU A 24 -8.25 6.85 0.56
N TRP A 25 -8.14 7.97 -0.16
CA TRP A 25 -6.91 8.42 -0.81
C TRP A 25 -5.81 8.65 0.22
N THR A 26 -6.10 9.38 1.29
CA THR A 26 -5.13 9.64 2.36
C THR A 26 -4.71 8.35 3.05
N SER A 27 -5.65 7.45 3.35
CA SER A 27 -5.31 6.15 3.95
C SER A 27 -4.44 5.30 3.02
N THR A 28 -4.72 5.33 1.71
CA THR A 28 -3.93 4.61 0.70
C THR A 28 -2.53 5.21 0.59
N LEU A 29 -2.41 6.54 0.62
CA LEU A 29 -1.14 7.23 0.61
C LEU A 29 -0.27 6.82 1.82
N VAL A 30 -0.83 6.85 3.02
CA VAL A 30 -0.12 6.43 4.25
C VAL A 30 0.34 4.97 4.14
N ASN A 31 -0.54 4.07 3.68
CA ASN A 31 -0.17 2.67 3.46
C ASN A 31 0.98 2.52 2.44
N ARG A 32 1.00 3.32 1.38
CA ARG A 32 2.05 3.28 0.36
C ARG A 32 3.38 3.80 0.87
N LEU A 33 3.36 4.83 1.72
CA LEU A 33 4.56 5.31 2.40
C LEU A 33 5.15 4.24 3.33
N GLY A 34 4.30 3.52 4.08
CA GLY A 34 4.74 2.38 4.89
C GLY A 34 5.30 1.22 4.06
N ALA A 35 4.67 0.92 2.92
CA ALA A 35 5.13 -0.14 2.02
C ALA A 35 6.54 0.11 1.45
N PHE A 36 7.01 1.37 1.43
CA PHE A 36 8.36 1.72 0.97
C PHE A 36 9.46 1.10 1.83
N VAL A 37 9.17 0.74 3.09
CA VAL A 37 10.11 0.03 3.97
C VAL A 37 10.58 -1.28 3.34
N ALA A 38 9.72 -1.98 2.60
CA ALA A 38 10.08 -3.22 1.91
C ALA A 38 11.21 -3.01 0.89
N THR A 39 11.32 -1.82 0.29
CA THR A 39 12.39 -1.48 -0.66
C THR A 39 13.77 -1.39 0.00
N PHE A 40 13.84 -0.99 1.28
CA PHE A 40 15.10 -0.92 2.04
C PHE A 40 15.39 -2.18 2.84
N MET A 41 14.43 -3.09 2.98
CA MET A 41 14.55 -4.33 3.75
C MET A 41 15.80 -5.13 3.35
N ALA A 42 16.05 -5.30 2.05
CA ALA A 42 17.22 -6.05 1.57
C ALA A 42 18.54 -5.37 1.93
N LEU A 43 18.57 -4.04 1.90
CA LEU A 43 19.73 -3.25 2.28
C LEU A 43 19.99 -3.37 3.79
N TYR A 44 18.95 -3.26 4.60
CA TYR A 44 19.03 -3.42 6.05
C TYR A 44 19.53 -4.82 6.45
N LEU A 45 18.98 -5.87 5.83
CA LEU A 45 19.37 -7.24 6.14
C LEU A 45 20.83 -7.54 5.77
N THR A 46 21.33 -6.96 4.68
CA THR A 46 22.69 -7.23 4.20
C THR A 46 23.74 -6.30 4.81
N LEU A 47 23.46 -5.00 4.95
CA LEU A 47 24.42 -4.00 5.43
C LEU A 47 24.43 -3.86 6.96
N ASP A 48 23.26 -3.74 7.59
CA ASP A 48 23.18 -3.50 9.05
C ASP A 48 23.19 -4.80 9.85
N ARG A 49 22.51 -5.83 9.35
CA ARG A 49 22.43 -7.16 10.00
C ARG A 49 23.48 -8.15 9.52
N GLY A 50 24.17 -7.87 8.42
CA GLY A 50 25.23 -8.73 7.88
C GLY A 50 24.77 -10.08 7.32
N TYR A 51 23.48 -10.26 7.01
CA TYR A 51 22.98 -11.50 6.42
C TYR A 51 23.39 -11.65 4.95
N SER A 52 23.37 -12.88 4.46
CA SER A 52 23.68 -13.18 3.06
C SER A 52 22.65 -12.58 2.10
N ALA A 53 23.10 -12.26 0.87
CA ALA A 53 22.21 -11.81 -0.20
C ALA A 53 21.13 -12.85 -0.55
N SER A 54 21.45 -14.14 -0.45
CA SER A 54 20.47 -15.23 -0.65
C SER A 54 19.35 -15.20 0.39
N TYR A 55 19.68 -14.93 1.65
CA TYR A 55 18.69 -14.80 2.71
C TYR A 55 17.80 -13.58 2.52
N ALA A 56 18.40 -12.42 2.21
CA ALA A 56 17.64 -11.21 1.91
C ALA A 56 16.71 -11.38 0.69
N GLY A 57 17.19 -12.07 -0.35
CA GLY A 57 16.39 -12.44 -1.51
C GLY A 57 15.21 -13.34 -1.15
N LEU A 58 15.43 -14.36 -0.31
CA LEU A 58 14.37 -15.25 0.17
C LEU A 58 13.31 -14.48 0.98
N VAL A 59 13.72 -13.59 1.88
CA VAL A 59 12.79 -12.75 2.66
C VAL A 59 11.97 -11.85 1.72
N ALA A 60 12.60 -11.21 0.73
CA ALA A 60 11.91 -10.38 -0.25
C ALA A 60 10.92 -11.19 -1.10
N SER A 61 11.30 -12.40 -1.54
CA SER A 61 10.42 -13.30 -2.28
C SER A 61 9.22 -13.76 -1.45
N LEU A 62 9.42 -14.11 -0.18
CA LEU A 62 8.33 -14.47 0.72
C LEU A 62 7.39 -13.30 0.99
N HIS A 63 7.93 -12.08 1.13
CA HIS A 63 7.11 -10.87 1.28
C HIS A 63 6.24 -10.64 0.03
N GLY A 64 6.82 -10.76 -1.16
CA GLY A 64 6.09 -10.66 -2.42
C GLY A 64 5.02 -11.75 -2.57
N LEU A 65 5.36 -13.00 -2.25
CA LEU A 65 4.43 -14.13 -2.29
C LEU A 65 3.26 -13.93 -1.32
N GLY A 66 3.52 -13.45 -0.11
CA GLY A 66 2.49 -13.09 0.86
C GLY A 66 1.53 -12.03 0.32
N GLY A 67 2.05 -11.04 -0.41
CA GLY A 67 1.23 -10.04 -1.13
C GLY A 67 0.29 -10.66 -2.17
N VAL A 68 0.80 -11.60 -2.97
CA VAL A 68 -0.01 -12.30 -3.99
C VAL A 68 -1.09 -13.15 -3.32
N VAL A 69 -0.72 -14.00 -2.36
CA VAL A 69 -1.67 -14.89 -1.66
C VAL A 69 -2.74 -14.08 -0.92
N SER A 70 -2.35 -13.01 -0.23
CA SER A 70 -3.29 -12.14 0.47
C SER A 70 -4.23 -11.40 -0.48
N SER A 71 -3.77 -10.97 -1.67
CA SER A 71 -4.64 -10.32 -2.66
C SER A 71 -5.75 -11.24 -3.17
N LEU A 72 -5.44 -12.52 -3.40
CA LEU A 72 -6.42 -13.52 -3.80
C LEU A 72 -7.44 -13.77 -2.67
N GLY A 73 -6.94 -13.96 -1.44
CA GLY A 73 -7.79 -14.15 -0.26
C GLY A 73 -8.70 -12.95 0.02
N ALA A 74 -8.16 -11.74 -0.07
CA ALA A 74 -8.89 -10.49 0.12
C ALA A 74 -9.93 -10.26 -0.98
N GLY A 75 -9.65 -10.68 -2.22
CA GLY A 75 -10.63 -10.68 -3.31
C GLY A 75 -11.84 -11.55 -2.98
N VAL A 76 -11.60 -12.81 -2.60
CA VAL A 76 -12.67 -13.73 -2.19
C VAL A 76 -13.46 -13.21 -0.99
N MET A 77 -12.79 -12.64 0.01
CA MET A 77 -13.46 -12.00 1.14
C MET A 77 -14.31 -10.81 0.72
N THR A 78 -13.80 -9.98 -0.20
CA THR A 78 -14.53 -8.84 -0.74
C THR A 78 -15.80 -9.28 -1.46
N ASP A 79 -15.72 -10.37 -2.22
CA ASP A 79 -16.85 -10.93 -2.97
C ASP A 79 -17.91 -11.56 -2.03
N ARG A 80 -17.47 -12.18 -0.92
CA ARG A 80 -18.37 -12.87 0.03
C ARG A 80 -18.95 -11.99 1.14
N LEU A 81 -18.11 -11.16 1.75
CA LEU A 81 -18.45 -10.33 2.91
C LEU A 81 -18.79 -8.88 2.53
N GLY A 82 -18.45 -8.48 1.31
CA GLY A 82 -18.62 -7.13 0.81
C GLY A 82 -17.39 -6.24 1.04
N ARG A 83 -17.32 -5.15 0.27
CA ARG A 83 -16.16 -4.23 0.21
C ARG A 83 -15.86 -3.53 1.53
N ARG A 84 -16.88 -2.98 2.20
CA ARG A 84 -16.70 -2.14 3.39
C ARG A 84 -16.15 -2.90 4.62
N PRO A 85 -16.74 -4.04 5.05
CA PRO A 85 -16.20 -4.79 6.18
C PRO A 85 -14.83 -5.40 5.89
N THR A 86 -14.60 -5.89 4.66
CA THR A 86 -13.29 -6.42 4.25
C THR A 86 -12.20 -5.34 4.33
N LEU A 87 -12.50 -4.13 3.87
CA LEU A 87 -11.56 -3.02 3.92
C LEU A 87 -11.27 -2.57 5.35
N LEU A 88 -12.27 -2.55 6.24
CA LEU A 88 -12.06 -2.24 7.66
C LEU A 88 -11.15 -3.26 8.33
N VAL A 89 -11.45 -4.56 8.18
CA VAL A 89 -10.62 -5.64 8.75
C VAL A 89 -9.20 -5.57 8.21
N ALA A 90 -9.03 -5.37 6.90
CA ALA A 90 -7.71 -5.25 6.29
C ALA A 90 -6.92 -4.06 6.88
N GLN A 91 -7.53 -2.88 6.95
CA GLN A 91 -6.87 -1.68 7.48
C GLN A 91 -6.52 -1.81 8.97
N THR A 92 -7.41 -2.40 9.78
CA THR A 92 -7.13 -2.64 11.21
C THR A 92 -6.05 -3.70 11.42
N SER A 93 -6.05 -4.77 10.61
CA SER A 93 -5.02 -5.80 10.66
C SER A 93 -3.65 -5.24 10.25
N THR A 94 -3.60 -4.40 9.23
CA THR A 94 -2.36 -3.69 8.86
C THR A 94 -1.87 -2.86 10.04
N ALA A 95 -2.72 -2.01 10.63
CA ALA A 95 -2.35 -1.16 11.75
C ALA A 95 -1.86 -1.93 12.99
N ALA A 96 -2.35 -3.14 13.21
CA ALA A 96 -1.89 -4.00 14.32
C ALA A 96 -0.57 -4.73 14.03
N SER A 97 -0.19 -4.85 12.75
CA SER A 97 0.99 -5.63 12.32
C SER A 97 2.28 -4.81 12.20
N VAL A 98 2.17 -3.48 12.02
CA VAL A 98 3.28 -2.52 12.03
C VAL A 98 3.57 -2.03 13.44
#